data_AF-A0A5R9DS24-F1
#
_entry.id   AF-A0A5R9DS24-F1
#
_cell.length_a   1.000
_cell.length_b   1.000
_cell.length_c   1.000
_cell.angle_alpha   90.00
_cell.angle_beta   90.00
_cell.angle_gamma   90.00
#
_symmetry.space_group_name_H-M   'P 1'
#
loop_
_entity.id
_entity.type
_entity.pdbx_description
1 polymer ?
#
loop_
_entity_poly.entity_id
_entity_poly.type
_entity_poly.pdbx_seq_one_letter_code
_entity_poly.pdbx_strand_id
1 'polypeptide(L)'
;MRTKDVRVGQTYRCEVPFSLPYRRYRPETMGDSWWPLTWLRGSYFPLTVTDVDTEARTAQGLRMASTTRITVKLTEDQVEAAGLPLGHGYQVTGMLLDVEGEPVELPRIAALTVPVRWLHPMDTPVSAGHHDASIRGIG
;
A
#
# COMPACT_ATOMS: atom_id res chain seq x y z
N MET A 1 3.04 -0.39 -19.89
CA MET A 1 4.46 -0.22 -20.29
C MET A 1 5.18 -1.57 -20.44
N ARG A 2 6.42 -1.61 -20.96
CA ARG A 2 7.32 -2.79 -20.89
C ARG A 2 8.34 -2.60 -19.75
N THR A 3 8.95 -3.70 -19.30
CA THR A 3 9.97 -3.69 -18.21
C THR A 3 11.10 -2.72 -18.47
N LYS A 4 11.64 -2.67 -19.69
CA LYS A 4 12.72 -1.74 -20.09
C LYS A 4 12.36 -0.25 -20.01
N ASP A 5 11.06 0.08 -19.94
CA ASP A 5 10.58 1.47 -19.89
C ASP A 5 10.44 1.96 -18.43
N VAL A 6 10.53 1.06 -17.46
CA VAL A 6 10.40 1.35 -16.03
C VAL A 6 11.79 1.54 -15.42
N ARG A 7 11.97 2.64 -14.71
CA ARG A 7 13.24 2.98 -14.04
C ARG A 7 13.04 3.04 -12.53
N VAL A 8 13.97 2.46 -11.79
CA VAL A 8 14.04 2.60 -10.33
C VAL A 8 14.25 4.08 -9.97
N GLY A 9 13.59 4.52 -8.91
CA GLY A 9 13.58 5.92 -8.44
C GLY A 9 12.61 6.83 -9.19
N GLN A 10 11.91 6.35 -10.22
CA GLN A 10 10.90 7.12 -10.93
C GLN A 10 9.49 6.81 -10.41
N THR A 11 8.63 7.82 -10.48
CA THR A 11 7.22 7.70 -10.11
C THR A 11 6.37 7.51 -11.36
N TYR A 12 5.52 6.49 -11.32
CA TYR A 12 4.57 6.15 -12.38
C TYR A 12 3.16 6.16 -11.82
N ARG A 13 2.17 6.36 -12.68
CA ARG A 13 0.78 6.07 -12.32
C ARG A 13 0.55 4.57 -12.44
N CYS A 14 0.17 3.94 -11.33
CA CYS A 14 -0.31 2.57 -11.32
C CYS A 14 -1.83 2.57 -11.50
N GLU A 15 -2.34 1.92 -12.54
CA GLU A 15 -3.79 1.70 -12.76
C GLU A 15 -4.15 0.24 -12.46
N VAL A 16 -4.88 0.03 -11.36
CA VAL A 16 -5.28 -1.32 -10.92
C VAL A 16 -6.56 -1.74 -11.65
N PRO A 17 -6.58 -2.86 -12.38
CA PRO A 17 -7.77 -3.31 -13.10
C PRO A 17 -8.98 -3.52 -12.19
N PHE A 18 -10.18 -3.29 -12.74
CA PHE A 18 -11.46 -3.60 -12.07
C PHE A 18 -11.60 -5.08 -11.69
N SER A 19 -10.98 -5.97 -12.47
CA SER A 19 -10.92 -7.40 -12.20
C SER A 19 -9.46 -7.85 -12.20
N LEU A 20 -8.99 -8.34 -11.05
CA LEU A 20 -7.62 -8.82 -10.93
C LEU A 20 -7.48 -10.13 -11.72
N PRO A 21 -6.54 -10.21 -12.68
CA PRO A 21 -6.37 -11.37 -13.53
C PRO A 21 -5.63 -12.48 -12.78
N TYR A 22 -6.32 -13.16 -11.85
CA TYR A 22 -5.78 -14.20 -10.98
C TYR A 22 -5.00 -15.29 -11.72
N ARG A 23 -5.48 -15.70 -12.91
CA ARG A 23 -4.80 -16.70 -13.74
C ARG A 23 -3.41 -16.27 -14.22
N ARG A 24 -3.17 -14.96 -14.30
CA ARG A 24 -1.96 -14.36 -14.84
C ARG A 24 -1.02 -13.83 -13.75
N TYR A 25 -1.59 -13.42 -12.63
CA TYR A 25 -0.88 -12.94 -11.46
C TYR A 25 -1.45 -13.62 -10.25
N ARG A 26 -0.66 -14.54 -9.70
CA ARG A 26 -1.06 -15.29 -8.54
C ARG A 26 -0.50 -14.63 -7.27
N PRO A 27 -1.09 -14.90 -6.10
CA PRO A 27 -0.58 -14.40 -4.83
C PRO A 27 0.91 -14.68 -4.64
N GLU A 28 1.43 -15.81 -5.12
CA GLU A 28 2.86 -16.14 -4.98
C GLU A 28 3.77 -15.18 -5.74
N THR A 29 3.31 -14.62 -6.86
CA THR A 29 4.05 -13.62 -7.66
C THR A 29 3.89 -12.18 -7.18
N MET A 30 2.86 -11.91 -6.37
CA MET A 30 2.58 -10.58 -5.82
C MET A 30 2.87 -10.47 -4.33
N GLY A 31 3.26 -11.59 -3.70
CA GLY A 31 3.42 -11.73 -2.26
C GLY A 31 2.23 -11.12 -1.51
N ASP A 32 2.56 -10.36 -0.48
CA ASP A 32 1.58 -9.69 0.40
C ASP A 32 0.80 -8.57 -0.28
N SER A 33 1.10 -8.23 -1.54
CA SER A 33 0.42 -7.15 -2.28
C SER A 33 -0.92 -7.57 -2.85
N TRP A 34 -1.22 -8.89 -2.92
CA TRP A 34 -2.46 -9.39 -3.51
C TRP A 34 -3.72 -8.82 -2.83
N TRP A 35 -3.72 -8.85 -1.50
CA TRP A 35 -4.86 -8.40 -0.73
C TRP A 35 -5.04 -6.87 -0.83
N PRO A 36 -4.00 -6.06 -0.58
CA PRO A 36 -3.95 -4.63 -0.92
C PRO A 36 -4.54 -4.28 -2.29
N LEU A 37 -4.13 -4.97 -3.35
CA LEU A 37 -4.58 -4.71 -4.71
C LEU A 37 -6.05 -5.06 -4.94
N THR A 38 -6.62 -5.97 -4.16
CA THR A 38 -8.04 -6.33 -4.26
C THR A 38 -8.95 -5.20 -3.79
N TRP A 39 -8.53 -4.41 -2.79
CA TRP A 39 -9.25 -3.20 -2.36
C TRP A 39 -9.05 -1.99 -3.28
N LEU A 40 -8.03 -2.03 -4.12
CA LEU A 40 -7.69 -0.95 -5.05
C LEU A 40 -8.22 -1.18 -6.47
N ARG A 41 -9.04 -2.22 -6.68
CA ARG A 41 -9.58 -2.51 -8.01
C ARG A 41 -10.30 -1.30 -8.59
N GLY A 42 -9.96 -0.98 -9.85
CA GLY A 42 -10.52 0.18 -10.55
C GLY A 42 -10.02 1.51 -10.02
N SER A 43 -8.89 1.55 -9.30
CA SER A 43 -8.27 2.80 -8.85
C SER A 43 -6.94 3.07 -9.52
N TYR A 44 -6.48 4.31 -9.44
CA TYR A 44 -5.13 4.70 -9.79
C TYR A 44 -4.44 5.44 -8.65
N PHE A 45 -3.12 5.35 -8.59
CA PHE A 45 -2.29 6.07 -7.63
C PHE A 45 -0.85 6.23 -8.13
N PRO A 46 -0.10 7.26 -7.68
CA PRO A 46 1.33 7.36 -7.87
C PRO A 46 2.08 6.24 -7.14
N LEU A 47 3.01 5.60 -7.82
CA LEU A 47 3.90 4.57 -7.27
C LEU A 47 5.34 4.90 -7.66
N THR A 48 6.20 5.12 -6.67
CA THR A 48 7.65 5.27 -6.88
C THR A 48 8.29 3.90 -6.91
N VAL A 49 8.89 3.53 -8.04
CA VAL A 49 9.47 2.20 -8.24
C VAL A 49 10.79 2.08 -7.48
N THR A 50 10.93 1.03 -6.69
CA THR A 50 12.13 0.70 -5.91
C THR A 50 12.90 -0.48 -6.49
N ASP A 51 12.21 -1.39 -7.18
CA ASP A 51 12.82 -2.55 -7.82
C ASP A 51 11.99 -3.06 -9.00
N VAL A 52 12.60 -3.76 -9.96
CA VAL A 52 11.94 -4.32 -11.14
C VAL A 52 12.38 -5.76 -11.36
N ASP A 53 11.43 -6.69 -11.26
CA ASP A 53 11.61 -8.07 -11.66
C ASP A 53 11.28 -8.23 -13.15
N THR A 54 12.33 -8.43 -13.94
CA THR A 54 12.21 -8.56 -15.39
C THR A 54 11.64 -9.91 -15.84
N GLU A 55 11.82 -10.97 -15.05
CA GLU A 55 11.32 -12.32 -15.34
C GLU A 55 9.81 -12.40 -15.04
N ALA A 56 9.40 -11.98 -13.83
CA ALA A 56 8.00 -11.94 -13.44
C ALA A 56 7.22 -10.78 -14.09
N ARG A 57 7.94 -9.80 -14.67
CA ARG A 57 7.40 -8.57 -15.26
C ARG A 57 6.59 -7.75 -14.25
N THR A 58 7.11 -7.67 -13.04
CA THR A 58 6.57 -6.92 -11.92
C THR A 58 7.54 -5.82 -11.49
N ALA A 59 7.03 -4.84 -10.78
CA ALA A 59 7.81 -3.79 -10.15
C ALA A 59 7.38 -3.69 -8.69
N GLN A 60 8.36 -3.59 -7.80
CA GLN A 60 8.13 -3.18 -6.43
C GLN A 60 8.16 -1.65 -6.38
N GLY A 61 7.26 -1.08 -5.60
CA GLY A 61 7.27 0.35 -5.38
C GLY A 61 6.62 0.76 -4.08
N LEU A 62 6.85 2.02 -3.74
CA LEU A 62 6.27 2.68 -2.59
C LEU A 62 5.16 3.59 -3.07
N ARG A 63 4.01 3.50 -2.43
CA ARG A 63 2.99 4.55 -2.52
C ARG A 63 2.82 5.21 -1.17
N MET A 64 2.50 6.50 -1.23
CA MET A 64 2.00 7.21 -0.08
C MET A 64 0.48 7.00 0.01
N ALA A 65 -0.04 6.91 1.22
CA ALA A 65 -1.46 6.84 1.54
C ALA A 65 -1.69 7.54 2.89
N SER A 66 -2.94 7.77 3.29
CA SER A 66 -3.26 8.15 4.67
C SER A 66 -3.81 6.97 5.47
N THR A 67 -3.62 7.01 6.78
CA THR A 67 -4.26 6.12 7.76
C THR A 67 -4.62 6.91 8.99
N THR A 68 -5.75 6.56 9.62
CA THR A 68 -6.09 7.05 10.96
C THR A 68 -5.74 6.04 12.04
N ARG A 69 -5.36 4.81 11.65
CA ARG A 69 -5.02 3.72 12.56
C ARG A 69 -3.53 3.68 12.85
N ILE A 70 -3.18 3.53 14.12
CA ILE A 70 -1.82 3.34 14.61
C ILE A 70 -1.71 2.02 15.37
N THR A 71 -0.50 1.48 15.43
CA THR A 71 -0.16 0.35 16.30
C THR A 71 1.01 0.76 17.19
N VAL A 72 0.82 0.68 18.49
CA VAL A 72 1.80 1.05 19.50
C VAL A 72 2.17 -0.20 20.29
N LYS A 73 3.47 -0.47 20.40
CA LYS A 73 3.97 -1.50 21.31
C LYS A 73 3.94 -0.95 22.73
N LEU A 74 3.38 -1.73 23.65
CA LEU A 74 3.35 -1.35 25.06
C LEU A 74 4.75 -1.58 25.67
N THR A 75 5.20 -0.62 26.47
CA THR A 75 6.39 -0.80 27.33
C THR A 75 6.08 -1.70 28.51
N GLU A 76 7.09 -2.28 29.16
CA GLU A 76 6.87 -3.11 30.35
C GLU A 76 6.11 -2.36 31.46
N ASP A 77 6.45 -1.09 31.71
CA ASP A 77 5.72 -0.23 32.66
C ASP A 77 4.23 -0.07 32.31
N GLN A 78 3.90 0.07 31.01
CA GLN A 78 2.51 0.17 30.55
C GLN A 78 1.77 -1.15 30.65
N VAL A 79 2.46 -2.27 30.42
CA VAL A 79 1.93 -3.63 30.59
C VAL A 79 1.60 -3.88 32.07
N GLU A 80 2.52 -3.52 32.98
CA GLU A 80 2.30 -3.62 34.43
C GLU A 80 1.14 -2.75 34.89
N ALA A 81 1.10 -1.48 34.47
CA ALA A 81 0.03 -0.55 34.81
C ALA A 81 -1.34 -1.00 34.28
N ALA A 82 -1.38 -1.71 33.15
CA ALA A 82 -2.59 -2.30 32.59
C ALA A 82 -2.99 -3.62 33.27
N GLY A 83 -2.20 -4.14 34.20
CA GLY A 83 -2.44 -5.42 34.87
C GLY A 83 -2.28 -6.63 33.95
N LEU A 84 -1.49 -6.49 32.88
CA LEU A 84 -1.23 -7.55 31.92
C LEU A 84 -0.01 -8.40 32.36
N PRO A 85 0.02 -9.71 32.04
CA PRO A 85 1.15 -10.58 32.38
C PRO A 85 2.49 -10.09 31.80
N LEU A 86 3.52 -9.96 32.64
CA LEU A 86 4.86 -9.56 32.21
C LEU A 86 5.57 -10.67 31.41
N GLY A 87 6.59 -10.28 30.63
CA GLY A 87 7.37 -11.22 29.80
C GLY A 87 6.76 -11.53 28.43
N HIS A 88 5.61 -10.93 28.10
CA HIS A 88 4.98 -11.00 26.79
C HIS A 88 5.04 -9.63 26.09
N GLY A 89 5.30 -9.63 24.77
CA GLY A 89 5.21 -8.41 23.97
C GLY A 89 3.76 -8.10 23.60
N TYR A 90 3.24 -6.96 24.05
CA TYR A 90 1.88 -6.50 23.72
C TYR A 90 1.90 -5.33 22.74
N GLN A 91 0.86 -5.26 21.91
CA GLN A 91 0.60 -4.12 21.03
C GLN A 91 -0.87 -3.75 21.06
N VAL A 92 -1.14 -2.45 20.94
CA VAL A 92 -2.49 -1.89 20.82
C VAL A 92 -2.65 -1.30 19.43
N THR A 93 -3.72 -1.69 18.74
CA THR A 93 -4.11 -1.11 17.45
C THR A 93 -5.39 -0.30 17.64
N GLY A 94 -5.34 0.99 17.32
CA GLY A 94 -6.45 1.90 17.53
C GLY A 94 -6.46 3.06 16.53
N MET A 95 -7.43 3.95 16.67
CA MET A 95 -7.50 5.20 15.90
C MET A 95 -6.85 6.32 16.71
N LEU A 96 -6.02 7.15 16.06
CA LEU A 96 -5.50 8.36 16.67
C LEU A 96 -6.55 9.46 16.57
N LEU A 97 -6.92 10.04 17.71
CA LEU A 97 -7.81 11.18 17.81
C LEU A 97 -7.02 12.39 18.31
N ASP A 98 -7.40 13.59 17.88
CA ASP A 98 -6.91 14.84 18.48
C ASP A 98 -7.63 15.13 19.81
N VAL A 99 -7.35 16.30 20.39
CA VAL A 99 -7.91 16.70 21.70
C VAL A 99 -9.41 17.01 21.62
N GLU A 100 -9.91 17.34 20.43
CA GLU A 100 -11.33 17.54 20.12
C GLU A 100 -12.07 16.21 19.87
N GLY A 101 -11.34 15.10 19.72
CA GLY A 101 -11.90 13.77 19.46
C GLY A 101 -12.05 13.43 17.98
N GLU A 102 -11.46 14.24 17.08
CA GLU A 102 -11.52 14.02 15.64
C GLU A 102 -10.38 13.11 15.15
N PRO A 103 -10.63 12.23 14.16
CA PRO A 103 -9.60 11.34 13.63
C PRO A 103 -8.44 12.10 12.99
N VAL A 104 -7.21 11.79 13.40
CA VAL A 104 -5.99 12.34 12.81
C VAL A 104 -5.56 11.50 11.61
N GLU A 105 -5.49 12.12 10.43
CA GLU A 105 -4.89 11.50 9.25
C GLU A 105 -3.36 11.54 9.33
N LEU A 106 -2.73 10.36 9.25
CA LEU A 106 -1.28 10.21 9.24
C LEU A 106 -0.81 9.69 7.88
N PRO A 107 0.33 10.19 7.36
CA PRO A 107 0.93 9.61 6.17
C PRO A 107 1.44 8.20 6.46
N ARG A 108 1.12 7.26 5.55
CA ARG A 108 1.57 5.88 5.57
C ARG A 108 2.23 5.54 4.23
N ILE A 109 3.37 4.88 4.31
CA ILE A 109 4.03 4.30 3.14
C ILE A 109 3.61 2.84 3.03
N ALA A 110 3.10 2.45 1.85
CA ALA A 110 2.76 1.08 1.53
C ALA A 110 3.66 0.59 0.39
N ALA A 111 4.38 -0.51 0.64
CA ALA A 111 5.11 -1.22 -0.40
C ALA A 111 4.16 -2.15 -1.16
N LEU A 112 4.21 -2.11 -2.48
CA LEU A 112 3.40 -2.94 -3.36
C LEU A 112 4.24 -3.53 -4.49
N THR A 113 3.97 -4.78 -4.81
CA THR A 113 4.41 -5.44 -6.04
C THR A 113 3.28 -5.38 -7.05
N VAL A 114 3.50 -4.71 -8.18
CA VAL A 114 2.51 -4.54 -9.25
C VAL A 114 3.05 -5.00 -10.59
N PRO A 115 2.21 -5.44 -11.53
CA PRO A 115 2.61 -5.69 -12.90
C PRO A 115 3.09 -4.43 -13.60
N VAL A 116 4.22 -4.51 -14.31
CA VAL A 116 4.73 -3.38 -15.10
C VAL A 116 3.72 -2.88 -16.14
N ARG A 117 2.85 -3.75 -16.63
CA ARG A 117 1.82 -3.34 -17.60
C ARG A 117 0.74 -2.43 -17.01
N TRP A 118 0.60 -2.37 -15.69
CA TRP A 118 -0.30 -1.46 -14.98
C TRP A 118 0.34 -0.10 -14.71
N LEU A 119 1.65 0.04 -14.99
CA LEU A 119 2.35 1.31 -14.89
C LEU A 119 2.19 2.10 -16.18
N HIS A 120 1.95 3.39 -16.00
CA HIS A 120 1.81 4.42 -17.02
C HIS A 120 2.67 5.63 -16.64
N PRO A 121 3.28 6.32 -17.63
CA PRO A 121 3.86 7.65 -17.40
C PRO A 121 2.84 8.61 -16.76
N MET A 122 3.30 9.52 -15.91
CA MET A 122 2.43 10.43 -15.14
C MET A 122 1.60 11.38 -16.03
N ASP A 123 2.09 11.69 -17.22
CA ASP A 123 1.48 12.55 -18.23
C ASP A 123 0.45 11.84 -19.13
N THR A 124 0.38 10.50 -19.07
CA THR A 124 -0.61 9.73 -19.85
C THR A 124 -2.02 10.02 -19.33
N PRO A 125 -3.07 10.19 -20.14
CA PRO A 125 -4.44 10.31 -19.64
C PRO A 125 -4.88 9.07 -18.85
N VAL A 126 -5.66 9.26 -17.78
CA VAL A 126 -6.18 8.14 -16.97
C VAL A 126 -7.21 7.34 -17.77
N SER A 127 -7.12 6.01 -17.68
CA SER A 127 -8.13 5.15 -18.31
C SER A 127 -9.53 5.39 -17.73
N ALA A 128 -10.53 5.45 -18.60
CA ALA A 128 -11.92 5.72 -18.21
C ALA A 128 -12.41 4.80 -17.09
N GLY A 129 -13.13 5.38 -16.12
CA GLY A 129 -13.73 4.70 -14.99
C GLY A 129 -12.81 4.46 -13.80
N HIS A 130 -11.49 4.67 -13.92
CA HIS A 130 -10.61 4.56 -12.74
C HIS A 130 -10.80 5.77 -11.83
N HIS A 131 -10.79 5.54 -10.52
CA HIS A 131 -10.89 6.59 -9.51
C HIS A 131 -9.54 6.84 -8.82
N ASP A 132 -9.31 8.07 -8.37
CA ASP A 132 -8.09 8.43 -7.66
C ASP A 132 -8.05 7.78 -6.26
N ALA A 133 -6.95 7.10 -5.95
CA ALA A 133 -6.66 6.50 -4.65
C ALA A 133 -5.31 6.95 -4.07
N SER A 134 -4.78 8.09 -4.53
CA SER A 134 -3.49 8.64 -4.10
C SER A 134 -3.38 8.85 -2.59
N ILE A 135 -4.49 9.18 -1.93
CA ILE A 135 -4.55 9.37 -0.46
C ILE A 135 -5.20 8.19 0.27
N ARG A 136 -5.79 7.23 -0.44
CA ARG A 136 -6.61 6.19 0.19
C ARG A 136 -5.74 5.17 0.93
N GLY A 137 -6.03 4.95 2.20
CA GLY A 137 -5.42 3.87 3.00
C GLY A 137 -5.73 2.47 2.46
N ILE A 138 -4.81 1.53 2.68
CA ILE A 138 -5.08 0.09 2.64
C ILE A 138 -5.27 -0.32 4.09
N GLY A 139 -6.44 -0.91 4.40
CA GLY A 139 -6.83 -1.30 5.76
C GLY A 139 -5.83 -2.18 6.48
#